data_AF-A0A2G9U7B2-F1
#
_entry.id   AF-A0A2G9U7B2-F1
#
_cell.length_a   1.000
_cell.length_b   1.000
_cell.length_c   1.000
_cell.angle_alpha   90.00
_cell.angle_beta   90.00
_cell.angle_gamma   90.00
#
_symmetry.space_group_name_H-M   'P 1'
#
loop_
_entity.id
_entity.type
_entity.pdbx_description
1 polymer ?
#
loop_
_entity_poly.entity_id
_entity_poly.type
_entity_poly.pdbx_seq_one_letter_code
_entity_poly.pdbx_strand_id
1 'polypeptide(L)'
;LFRTFAELTVLHPNLAYPYAFVYIRQIAIHLRNAIISKKRKDMVQTVYNWQMMQCLYLWTRVVSKAHAVHDCEAICELTYPLTQLIHGVLKLYHSLRYIPLRLHCISLLIQLQANCGIYVPTLTLAVELLDDAEHILAKKPKSVKNAKVVDMDCALKAAHLICSQPSFPDVIVPITHRVILMSCTAPK
;
A
#
# COMPACT_ATOMS: atom_id res chain seq x y z
N LEU A 1 0.99 18.67 -3.58
CA LEU A 1 0.30 18.19 -4.80
C LEU A 1 -0.95 17.37 -4.47
N PHE A 2 -0.84 16.20 -3.83
CA PHE A 2 -2.01 15.33 -3.60
C PHE A 2 -3.12 15.96 -2.76
N ARG A 3 -2.76 16.79 -1.76
CA ARG A 3 -3.73 17.54 -0.96
C ARG A 3 -4.56 18.50 -1.83
N THR A 4 -3.90 19.32 -2.64
CA THR A 4 -4.56 20.27 -3.54
C THR A 4 -5.45 19.57 -4.56
N PHE A 5 -5.00 18.44 -5.11
CA PHE A 5 -5.84 17.65 -6.02
C PHE A 5 -7.08 17.09 -5.30
N ALA A 6 -6.93 16.53 -4.10
CA ALA A 6 -8.06 16.05 -3.31
C ALA A 6 -9.06 17.17 -2.97
N GLU A 7 -8.56 18.36 -2.63
CA GLU A 7 -9.38 19.56 -2.42
C GLU A 7 -10.14 19.93 -3.70
N LEU A 8 -9.48 19.94 -4.87
CA LEU A 8 -10.14 20.21 -6.14
C LEU A 8 -11.23 19.17 -6.49
N THR A 9 -10.98 17.89 -6.23
CA THR A 9 -11.95 16.83 -6.54
C THR A 9 -13.24 16.95 -5.75
N VAL A 10 -13.17 17.43 -4.50
CA VAL A 10 -14.37 17.62 -3.67
C VAL A 10 -15.07 18.95 -3.92
N LEU A 11 -14.42 19.93 -4.57
CA LEU A 11 -15.08 21.15 -5.03
C LEU A 11 -16.03 20.87 -6.22
N HIS A 12 -15.67 19.90 -7.07
CA HIS A 12 -16.46 19.53 -8.25
C HIS A 12 -16.60 18.00 -8.39
N PRO A 13 -17.29 17.32 -7.45
CA PRO A 13 -17.33 15.86 -7.38
C PRO A 13 -17.98 15.22 -8.62
N ASN A 14 -19.03 15.84 -9.17
CA ASN A 14 -19.71 15.36 -10.38
C ASN A 14 -18.80 15.34 -11.62
N LEU A 15 -17.87 16.30 -11.72
CA LEU A 15 -16.89 16.34 -12.80
C LEU A 15 -15.71 15.40 -12.53
N ALA A 16 -15.28 15.28 -11.27
CA ALA A 16 -14.13 14.47 -10.89
C ALA A 16 -14.42 12.96 -10.93
N TYR A 17 -15.63 12.54 -10.54
CA TYR A 17 -15.98 11.13 -10.38
C TYR A 17 -15.77 10.28 -11.65
N PRO A 18 -16.22 10.68 -12.86
CA PRO A 18 -15.99 9.90 -14.07
C PRO A 18 -14.51 9.63 -14.34
N TYR A 19 -13.63 10.62 -14.11
CA TYR A 19 -12.19 10.44 -14.25
C TYR A 19 -11.64 9.50 -13.17
N ALA A 20 -12.07 9.66 -11.92
CA ALA A 20 -11.68 8.79 -10.82
C ALA A 20 -12.04 7.32 -11.09
N PHE A 21 -13.27 7.08 -11.53
CA PHE A 21 -13.76 5.76 -11.89
C PHE A 21 -12.93 5.11 -13.00
N VAL A 22 -12.65 5.85 -14.08
CA VAL A 22 -11.83 5.35 -15.20
C VAL A 22 -10.41 5.01 -14.71
N TYR A 23 -9.77 5.87 -13.92
CA TYR A 23 -8.42 5.62 -13.41
C TYR A 23 -8.36 4.39 -12.49
N ILE A 24 -9.29 4.27 -11.54
CA ILE A 24 -9.37 3.10 -10.66
C ILE A 24 -9.58 1.83 -11.47
N ARG A 25 -10.45 1.87 -12.49
CA ARG A 25 -10.65 0.75 -13.40
C ARG A 25 -9.38 0.37 -14.18
N GLN A 26 -8.59 1.34 -14.65
CA GLN A 26 -7.33 1.05 -15.33
C GLN A 26 -6.32 0.38 -14.38
N ILE A 27 -6.20 0.86 -13.13
CA ILE A 27 -5.37 0.21 -12.11
C ILE A 27 -5.82 -1.24 -11.89
N ALA A 28 -7.13 -1.49 -11.83
CA ALA A 28 -7.69 -2.84 -11.71
C ALA A 28 -7.29 -3.76 -12.87
N ILE A 29 -7.32 -3.25 -14.10
CA ILE A 29 -6.93 -4.01 -15.29
C ILE A 29 -5.42 -4.34 -15.25
N HIS A 30 -4.57 -3.37 -14.92
CA HIS A 30 -3.13 -3.59 -14.79
C HIS A 30 -2.81 -4.64 -13.72
N LEU A 31 -3.45 -4.54 -12.56
CA LEU A 31 -3.29 -5.49 -11.47
C LEU A 31 -3.76 -6.90 -11.88
N ARG A 32 -4.95 -7.01 -12.48
CA ARG A 32 -5.49 -8.29 -12.96
C ARG A 32 -4.54 -8.96 -13.95
N ASN A 33 -3.99 -8.20 -14.90
CA ASN A 33 -3.05 -8.73 -15.89
C ASN A 33 -1.77 -9.25 -15.22
N ALA A 34 -1.26 -8.54 -14.20
CA ALA A 34 -0.12 -9.00 -13.42
C ALA A 34 -0.42 -10.26 -12.59
N ILE A 35 -1.62 -10.36 -12.00
CA ILE A 35 -2.07 -11.54 -11.24
C ILE A 35 -2.17 -12.78 -12.13
N ILE A 36 -2.77 -12.65 -13.33
CA ILE A 36 -2.90 -13.77 -14.27
C ILE A 36 -1.51 -14.20 -14.77
N SER A 37 -0.61 -13.24 -14.96
CA SER A 37 0.73 -13.46 -15.51
C SER A 37 1.81 -13.66 -14.43
N LYS A 38 1.49 -14.17 -13.23
CA LYS A 38 2.39 -14.24 -12.04
C LYS A 38 3.83 -14.74 -12.29
N LYS A 39 4.09 -15.50 -13.35
CA LYS A 39 5.44 -15.98 -13.73
C LYS A 39 6.29 -14.92 -14.46
N ARG A 40 5.67 -13.84 -14.94
CA ARG A 40 6.27 -12.77 -15.74
C ARG A 40 6.68 -11.59 -14.86
N LYS A 41 7.99 -11.47 -14.59
CA LYS A 41 8.56 -10.41 -13.76
C LYS A 41 8.31 -9.01 -14.34
N ASP A 42 8.28 -8.89 -15.66
CA ASP A 42 7.92 -7.68 -16.41
C ASP A 42 6.51 -7.21 -16.05
N MET A 43 5.54 -8.13 -15.98
CA MET A 43 4.16 -7.79 -15.64
C MET A 43 4.03 -7.31 -14.18
N VAL A 44 4.73 -7.95 -13.24
CA VAL A 44 4.78 -7.49 -11.84
C VAL A 44 5.38 -6.08 -11.73
N GLN A 45 6.39 -5.75 -12.54
CA GLN A 45 7.03 -4.42 -12.53
C GLN A 45 6.11 -3.29 -13.05
N THR A 46 5.11 -3.61 -13.88
CA THR A 46 4.10 -2.62 -14.30
C THR A 46 3.20 -2.18 -13.15
N VAL A 47 3.09 -2.98 -12.09
CA VAL A 47 2.35 -2.64 -10.86
C VAL A 47 3.31 -2.18 -9.76
N TYR A 48 4.46 -2.82 -9.60
CA TYR A 48 5.43 -2.54 -8.54
C TYR A 48 6.42 -1.44 -8.92
N ASN A 49 5.91 -0.23 -9.13
CA ASN A 49 6.66 0.98 -9.45
C ASN A 49 6.11 2.22 -8.72
N TRP A 50 6.88 3.33 -8.75
CA TRP A 50 6.52 4.54 -8.01
C TRP A 50 5.27 5.18 -8.57
N GLN A 51 5.05 5.13 -9.88
CA GLN A 51 3.87 5.70 -10.53
C GLN A 51 2.58 5.07 -9.99
N MET A 52 2.52 3.74 -9.94
CA MET A 52 1.41 3.01 -9.33
C MET A 52 1.22 3.42 -7.86
N MET A 53 2.31 3.47 -7.09
CA MET A 53 2.24 3.84 -5.68
C MET A 53 1.73 5.28 -5.48
N GLN A 54 2.18 6.24 -6.30
CA GLN A 54 1.71 7.62 -6.29
C GLN A 54 0.22 7.70 -6.65
N CYS A 55 -0.26 6.88 -7.58
CA CYS A 55 -1.69 6.79 -7.88
C CYS A 55 -2.49 6.28 -6.68
N LEU A 56 -2.02 5.25 -5.99
CA LEU A 56 -2.67 4.73 -4.78
C LEU A 56 -2.69 5.78 -3.65
N TYR A 57 -1.59 6.52 -3.45
CA TYR A 57 -1.53 7.64 -2.51
C TYR A 57 -2.54 8.74 -2.84
N LEU A 58 -2.59 9.13 -4.11
CA LEU A 58 -3.52 10.17 -4.59
C LEU A 58 -4.97 9.78 -4.31
N TRP A 59 -5.38 8.60 -4.79
CA TRP A 59 -6.78 8.16 -4.69
C TRP A 59 -7.19 7.87 -3.25
N THR A 60 -6.28 7.37 -2.42
CA THR A 60 -6.55 7.21 -0.97
C THR A 60 -6.86 8.56 -0.33
N ARG A 61 -6.11 9.61 -0.66
CA ARG A 61 -6.37 10.96 -0.14
C ARG A 61 -7.67 11.58 -0.69
N VAL A 62 -7.95 11.40 -1.97
CA VAL A 62 -9.20 11.87 -2.61
C VAL A 62 -10.41 11.24 -1.90
N VAL A 63 -10.43 9.90 -1.79
CA VAL A 63 -11.53 9.17 -1.16
C VAL A 63 -11.65 9.54 0.32
N SER A 64 -10.54 9.59 1.06
CA SER A 64 -10.56 10.01 2.48
C SER A 64 -11.13 11.42 2.65
N LYS A 65 -10.79 12.35 1.75
CA LYS A 65 -11.30 13.72 1.79
C LYS A 65 -12.78 13.79 1.43
N ALA A 66 -13.23 13.00 0.47
CA ALA A 66 -14.63 12.91 0.06
C ALA A 66 -15.55 12.46 1.23
N HIS A 67 -15.11 11.53 2.07
CA HIS A 67 -15.84 11.12 3.28
C HIS A 67 -15.94 12.21 4.36
N ALA A 68 -15.06 13.21 4.33
CA ALA A 68 -15.04 14.30 5.31
C ALA A 68 -15.90 15.51 4.89
N VAL A 69 -16.60 15.44 3.76
CA VAL A 69 -17.42 16.53 3.22
C VAL A 69 -18.75 15.98 2.68
N HIS A 70 -19.75 16.84 2.50
CA HIS A 70 -21.05 16.47 1.94
C HIS A 70 -21.03 16.43 0.40
N ASP A 71 -22.08 15.85 -0.21
CA ASP A 71 -22.33 15.81 -1.66
C ASP A 71 -21.23 15.12 -2.50
N CYS A 72 -20.53 14.16 -1.89
CA CYS A 72 -19.42 13.41 -2.51
C CYS A 72 -19.67 11.88 -2.55
N GLU A 73 -20.92 11.44 -2.44
CA GLU A 73 -21.30 10.03 -2.27
C GLU A 73 -20.75 9.14 -3.39
N ALA A 74 -20.81 9.59 -4.64
CA ALA A 74 -20.27 8.85 -5.79
C ALA A 74 -18.75 8.58 -5.65
N ILE A 75 -17.97 9.53 -5.14
CA ILE A 75 -16.54 9.32 -4.88
C ILE A 75 -16.36 8.39 -3.68
N CYS A 76 -17.20 8.50 -2.65
CA CYS A 76 -17.19 7.60 -1.50
C CYS A 76 -17.45 6.14 -1.90
N GLU A 77 -18.28 5.87 -2.92
CA GLU A 77 -18.49 4.51 -3.46
C GLU A 77 -17.20 3.86 -4.00
N LEU A 78 -16.19 4.66 -4.37
CA LEU A 78 -14.89 4.17 -4.82
C LEU A 78 -14.01 3.61 -3.69
N THR A 79 -14.44 3.73 -2.43
CA THR A 79 -13.70 3.24 -1.26
C THR A 79 -13.45 1.74 -1.33
N TYR A 80 -14.49 0.96 -1.61
CA TYR A 80 -14.37 -0.50 -1.70
C TYR A 80 -13.47 -0.96 -2.86
N PRO A 81 -13.66 -0.52 -4.11
CA PRO A 81 -12.77 -0.93 -5.20
C PRO A 81 -11.32 -0.48 -4.95
N LEU A 82 -11.09 0.71 -4.39
CA LEU A 82 -9.73 1.15 -4.04
C LEU A 82 -9.09 0.25 -2.97
N THR A 83 -9.85 -0.10 -1.92
CA THR A 83 -9.39 -1.01 -0.85
C THR A 83 -8.99 -2.37 -1.44
N GLN A 84 -9.83 -2.95 -2.31
CA GLN A 84 -9.53 -4.21 -2.99
C GLN A 84 -8.28 -4.13 -3.86
N LEU A 85 -8.05 -3.01 -4.55
CA LEU A 85 -6.84 -2.80 -5.34
C LEU A 85 -5.59 -2.75 -4.47
N ILE A 86 -5.61 -1.98 -3.38
CA ILE A 86 -4.46 -1.90 -2.46
C ILE A 86 -4.15 -3.28 -1.87
N HIS A 87 -5.18 -4.05 -1.51
CA HIS A 87 -5.03 -5.42 -1.01
C HIS A 87 -4.44 -6.37 -2.05
N GLY A 88 -4.91 -6.27 -3.29
CA GLY A 88 -4.38 -7.08 -4.39
C GLY A 88 -2.95 -6.71 -4.77
N VAL A 89 -2.57 -5.42 -4.69
CA VAL A 89 -1.18 -4.96 -4.85
C VAL A 89 -0.30 -5.51 -3.72
N LEU A 90 -0.76 -5.45 -2.47
CA LEU A 90 -0.05 -6.00 -1.31
C LEU A 90 0.25 -7.50 -1.46
N LYS A 91 -0.71 -8.28 -1.97
CA LYS A 91 -0.60 -9.75 -2.13
C LYS A 91 -0.10 -10.21 -3.51
N LEU A 92 0.30 -9.29 -4.41
CA LEU A 92 0.67 -9.65 -5.78
C LEU A 92 1.92 -10.54 -5.84
N TYR A 93 2.96 -10.20 -5.07
CA TYR A 93 4.24 -10.91 -5.10
C TYR A 93 4.88 -11.01 -3.71
N HIS A 94 5.11 -12.24 -3.26
CA HIS A 94 5.62 -12.57 -1.92
C HIS A 94 7.15 -12.63 -1.95
N SER A 95 7.81 -11.49 -1.73
CA SER A 95 9.27 -11.40 -1.66
C SER A 95 9.69 -10.32 -0.66
N LEU A 96 10.73 -10.61 0.14
CA LEU A 96 11.32 -9.67 1.10
C LEU A 96 11.71 -8.33 0.45
N ARG A 97 12.09 -8.36 -0.83
CA ARG A 97 12.44 -7.16 -1.59
C ARG A 97 11.32 -6.12 -1.60
N TYR A 98 10.06 -6.54 -1.53
CA TYR A 98 8.89 -5.66 -1.63
C TYR A 98 8.21 -5.39 -0.30
N ILE A 99 8.85 -5.72 0.83
CA ILE A 99 8.34 -5.31 2.16
C ILE A 99 8.06 -3.81 2.25
N PRO A 100 8.93 -2.89 1.77
CA PRO A 100 8.63 -1.46 1.83
C PRO A 100 7.31 -1.11 1.11
N LEU A 101 7.11 -1.65 -0.10
CA LEU A 101 5.87 -1.46 -0.85
C LEU A 101 4.65 -2.02 -0.08
N ARG A 102 4.77 -3.21 0.52
CA ARG A 102 3.68 -3.81 1.31
C ARG A 102 3.35 -2.97 2.55
N LEU A 103 4.35 -2.38 3.21
CA LEU A 103 4.15 -1.46 4.34
C LEU A 103 3.42 -0.18 3.92
N HIS A 104 3.76 0.38 2.76
CA HIS A 104 2.99 1.49 2.19
C HIS A 104 1.54 1.11 1.93
N CYS A 105 1.28 -0.06 1.36
CA CYS A 105 -0.09 -0.56 1.16
C CYS A 105 -0.85 -0.68 2.49
N ILE A 106 -0.26 -1.27 3.53
CA ILE A 106 -0.91 -1.37 4.85
C ILE A 106 -1.19 0.02 5.43
N SER A 107 -0.24 0.96 5.31
CA SER A 107 -0.43 2.34 5.77
C SER A 107 -1.60 3.03 5.05
N LEU A 108 -1.76 2.82 3.75
CA LEU A 108 -2.93 3.32 3.00
C LEU A 108 -4.25 2.69 3.47
N LEU A 109 -4.25 1.38 3.74
CA LEU A 109 -5.44 0.69 4.24
C LEU A 109 -5.86 1.19 5.62
N ILE A 110 -4.90 1.48 6.51
CA ILE A 110 -5.16 2.12 7.81
C ILE A 110 -5.77 3.51 7.62
N GLN A 111 -5.23 4.30 6.68
CA GLN A 111 -5.81 5.61 6.36
C GLN A 111 -7.25 5.51 5.87
N LEU A 112 -7.55 4.55 4.98
CA LEU A 112 -8.92 4.34 4.50
C LEU A 112 -9.85 3.92 5.64
N GLN A 113 -9.44 2.97 6.49
CA GLN A 113 -10.21 2.57 7.66
C GLN A 113 -10.54 3.78 8.56
N ALA A 114 -9.52 4.56 8.93
CA ALA A 114 -9.70 5.68 9.85
C ALA A 114 -10.56 6.83 9.29
N ASN A 115 -10.50 7.10 7.97
CA ASN A 115 -11.18 8.24 7.36
C ASN A 115 -12.52 7.89 6.70
N CYS A 116 -12.73 6.63 6.30
CA CYS A 116 -13.91 6.22 5.54
C CYS A 116 -14.89 5.37 6.37
N GLY A 117 -14.58 5.07 7.64
CA GLY A 117 -15.43 4.27 8.51
C GLY A 117 -15.65 2.83 8.01
N ILE A 118 -14.65 2.27 7.33
CA ILE A 118 -14.68 0.89 6.83
C ILE A 118 -13.82 0.00 7.72
N TYR A 119 -14.23 -1.25 7.91
CA TYR A 119 -13.38 -2.24 8.56
C TYR A 119 -12.44 -2.91 7.56
N VAL A 120 -11.13 -2.84 7.82
CA VAL A 120 -10.10 -3.61 7.10
C VAL A 120 -9.27 -4.37 8.14
N PRO A 121 -9.00 -5.67 7.97
CA PRO A 121 -8.19 -6.45 8.92
C PRO A 121 -6.68 -6.11 8.79
N THR A 122 -6.31 -4.84 8.99
CA THR A 122 -4.94 -4.32 8.84
C THR A 122 -3.97 -4.96 9.81
N LEU A 123 -4.44 -5.30 11.03
CA LEU A 123 -3.67 -6.04 12.01
C LEU A 123 -3.25 -7.42 11.48
N THR A 124 -4.19 -8.18 10.93
CA THR A 124 -3.91 -9.49 10.32
C THR A 124 -2.90 -9.36 9.19
N LEU A 125 -3.05 -8.35 8.33
CA LEU A 125 -2.11 -8.09 7.23
C LEU A 125 -0.70 -7.70 7.72
N ALA A 126 -0.61 -6.96 8.82
CA ALA A 126 0.65 -6.58 9.43
C ALA A 126 1.37 -7.79 10.06
N VAL A 127 0.62 -8.68 10.73
CA VAL A 127 1.15 -9.93 11.29
C VAL A 127 1.58 -10.89 10.18
N GLU A 128 0.76 -11.09 9.14
CA GLU A 128 1.14 -11.88 7.96
C GLU A 128 2.45 -11.39 7.33
N LEU A 129 2.66 -10.06 7.28
CA LEU A 129 3.89 -9.47 6.77
C LEU A 129 5.11 -9.77 7.66
N LEU A 130 4.93 -9.81 8.99
CA LEU A 130 5.99 -10.19 9.94
C LEU A 130 6.34 -11.66 9.82
N ASP A 131 5.34 -12.54 9.77
CA ASP A 131 5.53 -13.98 9.62
C ASP A 131 6.26 -14.29 8.29
N ASP A 132 5.85 -13.64 7.20
CA ASP A 132 6.55 -13.72 5.91
C ASP A 132 8.01 -13.25 6.02
N ALA A 133 8.26 -12.17 6.77
CA ALA A 133 9.61 -11.64 6.96
C ALA A 133 10.48 -12.63 7.74
N GLU A 134 9.97 -13.15 8.86
CA GLU A 134 10.65 -14.13 9.72
C GLU A 134 10.95 -15.44 8.96
N HIS A 135 9.95 -16.00 8.28
CA HIS A 135 10.10 -17.26 7.57
C HIS A 135 11.14 -17.19 6.44
N ILE A 136 11.23 -16.05 5.74
CA ILE A 136 12.22 -15.90 4.67
C ILE A 136 13.61 -15.55 5.24
N LEU A 137 13.70 -14.86 6.38
CA LEU A 137 14.97 -14.61 7.10
C LEU A 137 15.59 -15.89 7.66
N ALA A 138 14.78 -16.84 8.13
CA ALA A 138 15.24 -18.13 8.64
C ALA A 138 16.03 -18.94 7.57
N LYS A 139 15.84 -18.65 6.28
CA LYS A 139 16.60 -19.25 5.17
C LYS A 139 17.95 -18.54 4.96
N LYS A 140 18.91 -18.79 5.87
CA LYS A 140 20.35 -18.43 5.87
C LYS A 140 20.71 -16.96 5.51
N PRO A 141 21.16 -16.15 6.49
CA PRO A 141 21.70 -14.82 6.21
C PRO A 141 23.07 -14.90 5.54
N LYS A 142 23.25 -14.19 4.41
CA LYS A 142 24.59 -13.91 3.85
C LYS A 142 25.11 -12.62 4.48
N SER A 143 26.07 -12.74 5.39
CA SER A 143 26.74 -11.59 6.02
C SER A 143 27.51 -10.78 4.97
N VAL A 144 27.21 -9.48 4.87
CA VAL A 144 27.96 -8.53 4.04
C VAL A 144 28.17 -7.25 4.83
N LYS A 145 29.43 -6.79 4.89
CA LYS A 145 29.83 -5.52 5.50
C LYS A 145 29.38 -4.34 4.62
N ASN A 146 28.86 -3.28 5.23
CA ASN A 146 28.39 -2.01 4.62
C ASN A 146 26.99 -2.01 3.96
N ALA A 147 25.95 -2.44 4.68
CA ALA A 147 24.57 -2.21 4.27
C ALA A 147 24.10 -0.79 4.68
N LYS A 148 23.82 0.08 3.71
CA LYS A 148 23.09 1.34 3.96
C LYS A 148 21.70 1.01 4.49
N VAL A 149 21.29 1.65 5.59
CA VAL A 149 19.92 1.61 6.08
C VAL A 149 19.01 2.14 4.97
N VAL A 150 18.01 1.35 4.55
CA VAL A 150 17.00 1.81 3.59
C VAL A 150 15.94 2.58 4.34
N ASP A 151 15.70 3.81 3.92
CA ASP A 151 14.51 4.55 4.29
C ASP A 151 13.29 3.88 3.65
N MET A 152 12.49 3.24 4.50
CA MET A 152 11.29 2.50 4.10
C MET A 152 10.17 3.43 3.65
N ASP A 153 10.25 4.74 3.96
CA ASP A 153 9.26 5.74 3.54
C ASP A 153 9.49 6.19 2.08
N CYS A 154 10.72 6.05 1.57
CA CYS A 154 11.13 6.53 0.25
C CYS A 154 11.48 5.41 -0.75
N ALA A 155 11.34 4.14 -0.36
CA ALA A 155 11.72 3.00 -1.18
C ALA A 155 10.54 2.05 -1.43
N LEU A 156 10.41 1.51 -2.64
CA LEU A 156 9.50 0.36 -2.92
C LEU A 156 10.21 -0.98 -2.85
N LYS A 157 11.54 -0.96 -2.94
CA LYS A 157 12.38 -2.14 -3.02
C LYS A 157 13.48 -2.03 -1.99
N ALA A 158 13.51 -2.95 -1.03
CA ALA A 158 14.68 -3.16 -0.20
C ALA A 158 15.74 -3.90 -1.02
N ALA A 159 17.01 -3.52 -0.89
CA ALA A 159 18.08 -4.31 -1.51
C ALA A 159 18.07 -5.73 -0.91
N HIS A 160 18.22 -6.75 -1.75
CA HIS A 160 18.26 -8.16 -1.30
C HIS A 160 19.30 -8.39 -0.19
N LEU A 161 20.35 -7.57 -0.15
CA LEU A 161 21.40 -7.60 0.87
C LEU A 161 20.98 -7.10 2.26
N ILE A 162 19.96 -6.23 2.36
CA ILE A 162 19.49 -5.66 3.62
C ILE A 162 18.53 -6.63 4.31
N CYS A 163 17.70 -7.30 3.50
CA CYS A 163 16.77 -8.33 3.94
C CYS A 163 17.44 -9.61 4.46
N SER A 164 18.76 -9.73 4.41
CA SER A 164 19.53 -10.87 4.94
C SER A 164 20.42 -10.48 6.12
N GLN A 165 20.29 -9.25 6.63
CA GLN A 165 21.07 -8.79 7.77
C GLN A 165 20.43 -9.24 9.09
N PRO A 166 21.23 -9.58 10.11
CA PRO A 166 20.70 -9.89 11.44
C PRO A 166 19.97 -8.71 12.10
N SER A 167 20.23 -7.47 11.66
CA SER A 167 19.57 -6.24 12.14
C SER A 167 18.27 -5.88 11.41
N PHE A 168 17.86 -6.65 10.40
CA PHE A 168 16.63 -6.39 9.65
C PHE A 168 15.34 -6.53 10.50
N PRO A 169 15.24 -7.50 11.44
CA PRO A 169 14.15 -7.54 12.42
C PRO A 169 14.05 -6.24 13.24
N ASP A 170 15.19 -5.66 13.64
CA ASP A 170 15.23 -4.42 14.42
C ASP A 170 14.70 -3.20 13.65
N VAL A 171 14.64 -3.26 12.31
CA VAL A 171 14.07 -2.20 11.46
C VAL A 171 12.59 -2.46 11.17
N ILE A 172 12.20 -3.71 10.90
CA ILE A 172 10.81 -4.05 10.58
C ILE A 172 9.93 -4.02 11.81
N VAL A 173 10.38 -4.57 12.94
CA VAL A 173 9.57 -4.70 14.15
C VAL A 173 9.05 -3.34 14.64
N PRO A 174 9.86 -2.26 14.74
CA PRO A 174 9.34 -0.95 15.14
C PRO A 174 8.36 -0.35 14.14
N ILE A 175 8.55 -0.58 12.83
CA ILE A 175 7.68 -0.05 11.78
C ILE A 175 6.35 -0.79 11.80
N THR A 176 6.37 -2.12 11.87
CA THR A 176 5.15 -2.91 11.99
C THR A 176 4.47 -2.66 13.33
N HIS A 177 5.21 -2.48 14.42
CA HIS A 177 4.64 -2.08 15.71
C HIS A 177 3.96 -0.71 15.63
N ARG A 178 4.56 0.27 14.92
CA ARG A 178 3.89 1.55 14.65
C ARG A 178 2.62 1.37 13.83
N VAL A 179 2.65 0.53 12.80
CA VAL A 179 1.49 0.20 11.96
C VAL A 179 0.38 -0.53 12.75
N ILE A 180 0.77 -1.42 13.67
CA ILE A 180 -0.14 -2.11 14.60
C ILE A 180 -0.75 -1.11 15.57
N LEU A 181 0.05 -0.24 16.19
CA LEU A 181 -0.45 0.83 17.08
C LEU A 181 -1.44 1.72 16.35
N MET A 182 -1.10 2.17 15.13
CA MET A 182 -2.01 2.97 14.30
C MET A 182 -3.30 2.24 13.95
N SER A 183 -3.24 0.92 13.73
CA SER A 183 -4.43 0.08 13.49
C SER A 183 -5.30 -0.05 14.74
N CYS A 184 -4.71 -0.15 15.93
CA CYS A 184 -5.43 -0.21 17.20
C CYS A 184 -6.07 1.12 17.61
N THR A 185 -5.49 2.25 17.19
CA THR A 185 -6.03 3.59 17.45
C THR A 185 -7.03 4.07 16.40
N ALA A 186 -7.12 3.41 15.25
CA ALA A 186 -8.10 3.77 14.23
C ALA A 186 -9.52 3.49 14.75
N PRO A 187 -10.49 4.42 14.61
CA PRO A 187 -11.86 4.19 15.02
C PRO A 187 -12.42 2.97 14.28
N LYS A 188 -13.16 2.13 15.02
CA LYS A 188 -13.84 0.93 14.50
C LYS A 188 -15.05 1.29 13.67
#